data_AF-A0A2W2D715-F1
#
_entry.id   AF-A0A2W2D715-F1
#
_cell.length_a   1.000
_cell.length_b   1.000
_cell.length_c   1.000
_cell.angle_alpha   90.00
_cell.angle_beta   90.00
_cell.angle_gamma   90.00
#
_symmetry.space_group_name_H-M   'P 1'
#
loop_
_entity.id
_entity.type
_entity.pdbx_description
1 polymer ?
#
loop_
_entity_poly.entity_id
_entity_poly.type
_entity_poly.pdbx_seq_one_letter_code
_entity_poly.pdbx_strand_id
1 'polypeptide(L)'
;MASIEQVKAELAQAAEQCNATTNQIRAAIEGTEQVLSRLRAVAAGTGHPTISEAISRTEQSKQRLIEAATVLQGSAQAARQYISILG
;
A
#
# COMPACT_ATOMS: atom_id res chain seq x y z
N MET A 1 14.60 25.61 17.18
CA MET A 1 13.80 24.45 17.64
C MET A 1 12.38 24.68 17.16
N ALA A 2 11.75 23.69 16.53
CA ALA A 2 10.33 23.79 16.17
C ALA A 2 9.48 23.87 17.45
N SER A 3 8.40 24.64 17.44
CA SER A 3 7.45 24.65 18.55
C SER A 3 6.69 23.31 18.61
N ILE A 4 6.17 22.94 19.78
CA ILE A 4 5.34 21.73 19.93
C ILE A 4 4.16 21.74 18.96
N GLU A 5 3.54 22.90 18.75
CA GLU A 5 2.45 23.07 17.79
C GLU A 5 2.88 22.82 16.34
N GLN A 6 4.08 23.26 15.95
CA GLN A 6 4.64 22.94 14.63
C GLN A 6 4.88 21.42 14.48
N VAL A 7 5.42 20.78 15.52
CA VAL A 7 5.66 19.32 15.51
C VAL A 7 4.33 18.56 15.36
N LYS A 8 3.28 18.94 16.11
CA LYS A 8 1.95 18.34 16.00
C LYS A 8 1.35 18.50 14.60
N ALA A 9 1.48 19.69 14.01
CA ALA A 9 0.97 19.97 12.67
C ALA A 9 1.65 19.09 11.60
N GLU A 10 2.98 18.99 11.64
CA GLU A 10 3.75 18.14 10.72
C GLU A 10 3.40 16.65 10.87
N LEU A 11 3.24 16.17 12.11
CA LEU A 11 2.81 14.79 12.37
C LEU A 11 1.39 14.51 11.87
N ALA A 12 0.48 15.48 12.03
CA ALA A 12 -0.89 15.35 11.56
C ALA A 12 -0.93 15.27 10.03
N GLN A 13 -0.16 16.13 9.36
CA GLN A 13 0.00 16.11 7.91
C GLN A 13 0.62 14.79 7.44
N ALA A 14 1.66 14.31 8.11
CA ALA A 14 2.28 13.03 7.78
C ALA A 14 1.31 11.85 7.92
N ALA A 15 0.48 11.85 8.98
CA ALA A 15 -0.56 10.84 9.17
C ALA A 15 -1.65 10.90 8.09
N GLU A 16 -2.06 12.09 7.67
CA GLU A 16 -3.01 12.29 6.57
C GLU A 16 -2.42 11.83 5.23
N GLN A 17 -1.17 12.18 4.95
CA GLN A 17 -0.46 11.72 3.76
C GLN A 17 -0.33 10.19 3.74
N CYS A 18 -0.05 9.56 4.88
CA CYS A 18 -0.02 8.09 4.98
C CYS A 18 -1.38 7.46 4.63
N ASN A 19 -2.50 8.07 5.04
CA ASN A 19 -3.84 7.59 4.69
C ASN A 19 -4.11 7.73 3.18
N ALA A 20 -3.75 8.88 2.60
CA ALA A 20 -3.88 9.11 1.16
C ALA A 20 -3.08 8.08 0.35
N THR A 21 -1.81 7.86 0.71
CA THR A 21 -0.95 6.85 0.09
C THR A 21 -1.51 5.43 0.28
N THR A 22 -2.05 5.11 1.47
CA THR A 22 -2.69 3.81 1.73
C THR A 22 -3.88 3.57 0.81
N ASN A 23 -4.70 4.60 0.56
CA ASN A 23 -5.84 4.49 -0.36
C ASN A 23 -5.38 4.27 -1.80
N GLN A 24 -4.30 4.93 -2.24
CA GLN A 24 -3.70 4.70 -3.56
C GLN A 24 -3.17 3.27 -3.70
N ILE A 25 -2.54 2.74 -2.65
CA ILE A 25 -2.06 1.35 -2.64
C ILE A 25 -3.24 0.36 -2.70
N ARG A 26 -4.35 0.63 -2.01
CA ARG A 26 -5.57 -0.20 -2.11
C ARG A 26 -6.11 -0.22 -3.54
N ALA A 27 -6.18 0.93 -4.20
CA ALA A 27 -6.56 0.99 -5.61
C ALA A 27 -5.58 0.23 -6.52
N ALA A 28 -4.27 0.28 -6.23
CA ALA A 28 -3.26 -0.49 -6.96
C ALA A 28 -3.41 -2.01 -6.75
N ILE A 29 -3.80 -2.46 -5.54
CA ILE A 29 -4.13 -3.86 -5.26
C ILE A 29 -5.30 -4.33 -6.12
N GLU A 30 -6.38 -3.55 -6.18
CA GLU A 30 -7.55 -3.86 -7.00
C GLU A 30 -7.20 -3.91 -8.49
N GLY A 31 -6.41 -2.95 -8.99
CA GLY A 31 -5.89 -2.98 -10.35
C GLY A 31 -5.03 -4.22 -10.64
N THR A 32 -4.22 -4.64 -9.66
CA THR A 32 -3.40 -5.86 -9.76
C THR A 32 -4.26 -7.12 -9.82
N GLU A 33 -5.38 -7.18 -9.09
CA GLU A 33 -6.33 -8.30 -9.19
C GLU A 33 -6.96 -8.41 -10.58
N GLN A 34 -7.30 -7.28 -11.19
CA GLN A 34 -7.82 -7.26 -12.57
C GLN A 34 -6.77 -7.79 -13.57
N VAL A 35 -5.49 -7.44 -13.39
CA VAL A 35 -4.40 -7.97 -14.21
C VAL A 35 -4.26 -9.49 -14.02
N LEU A 36 -4.31 -9.99 -12.78
CA LEU A 36 -4.27 -11.44 -12.51
C LEU A 36 -5.42 -12.19 -13.18
N SER A 37 -6.63 -11.64 -13.11
CA SER A 37 -7.81 -12.23 -13.77
C SER A 37 -7.58 -12.38 -15.28
N ARG A 38 -7.06 -11.32 -15.93
CA ARG A 38 -6.72 -11.34 -17.36
C ARG A 38 -5.63 -12.36 -17.69
N LEU A 39 -4.55 -12.39 -16.92
CA LEU A 39 -3.44 -13.32 -17.14
C LEU A 39 -3.89 -14.78 -16.99
N ARG A 40 -4.72 -15.09 -15.99
CA ARG A 40 -5.28 -16.44 -15.79
C ARG A 40 -6.21 -16.85 -16.92
N ALA A 41 -7.01 -15.93 -17.46
CA ALA A 41 -7.85 -16.21 -18.63
C ALA A 41 -7.01 -16.58 -19.87
N VAL A 42 -5.89 -15.88 -20.11
CA VAL A 42 -4.97 -16.21 -21.22
C VAL A 42 -4.21 -17.51 -20.95
N ALA A 43 -3.81 -17.77 -19.70
CA ALA A 43 -3.13 -19.01 -19.32
C ALA A 43 -3.98 -20.25 -19.60
N ALA A 44 -5.29 -20.18 -19.31
CA ALA A 44 -6.24 -21.27 -19.58
C ALA A 44 -6.32 -21.68 -21.05
N GLY A 45 -6.04 -20.76 -21.98
CA GLY A 45 -6.06 -21.02 -23.42
C GLY A 45 -4.72 -21.47 -24.02
N THR A 46 -3.60 -21.35 -23.29
CA THR A 46 -2.25 -21.50 -23.86
C THR A 46 -1.33 -22.44 -23.10
N GLY A 47 -1.45 -22.53 -21.77
CA GLY A 47 -0.51 -23.29 -20.93
C GLY A 47 0.94 -22.81 -20.99
N HIS A 48 1.21 -21.61 -21.52
CA HIS A 48 2.56 -21.16 -21.82
C HIS A 48 3.34 -20.74 -20.55
N PRO A 49 4.59 -21.21 -20.34
CA PRO A 49 5.33 -20.99 -19.09
C PRO A 49 5.61 -19.52 -18.77
N THR A 50 5.79 -18.66 -19.78
CA THR A 50 5.99 -17.22 -19.54
C THR A 50 4.75 -16.53 -18.97
N ILE A 51 3.55 -17.03 -19.24
CA ILE A 51 2.33 -16.51 -18.63
C ILE A 51 2.25 -16.93 -17.17
N SER A 52 2.63 -18.18 -16.85
CA SER A 52 2.75 -18.63 -15.47
C SER A 52 3.75 -17.78 -14.67
N GLU A 53 4.88 -17.42 -15.28
CA GLU A 53 5.83 -16.49 -14.65
C GLU A 53 5.22 -15.09 -14.46
N ALA A 54 4.52 -14.55 -15.45
CA ALA A 54 3.85 -13.25 -15.33
C ALA A 54 2.79 -13.25 -14.21
N ILE A 55 2.01 -14.33 -14.08
CA ILE A 55 1.06 -14.53 -12.97
C ILE A 55 1.80 -14.50 -11.64
N SER A 56 2.83 -15.33 -11.49
CA SER A 56 3.61 -15.42 -10.24
C SER A 56 4.21 -14.07 -9.82
N ARG A 57 4.79 -13.32 -10.77
CA ARG A 57 5.31 -11.98 -10.53
C ARG A 57 4.21 -11.00 -10.10
N THR A 58 3.05 -11.06 -10.74
CA THR A 58 1.90 -10.21 -10.41
C THR A 58 1.33 -10.53 -9.02
N GLU A 59 1.26 -11.80 -8.65
CA GLU A 59 0.87 -12.24 -7.29
C GLU A 59 1.85 -11.72 -6.24
N GLN A 60 3.15 -11.81 -6.52
CA GLN A 60 4.18 -11.25 -5.63
C GLN A 60 4.05 -9.72 -5.50
N SER A 61 3.79 -9.01 -6.59
CA SER A 61 3.56 -7.56 -6.55
C SER A 61 2.35 -7.22 -5.66
N LYS A 62 1.23 -7.94 -5.81
CA LYS A 62 0.05 -7.77 -4.96
C LYS A 62 0.39 -7.96 -3.48
N GLN A 63 1.13 -9.01 -3.15
CA GLN A 63 1.53 -9.30 -1.77
C GLN A 63 2.37 -8.16 -1.17
N ARG A 64 3.35 -7.64 -1.92
CA ARG A 64 4.17 -6.50 -1.48
C ARG A 64 3.34 -5.22 -1.28
N LEU A 65 2.31 -4.99 -2.10
CA LEU A 65 1.41 -3.85 -1.91
C LEU A 65 0.57 -3.99 -0.63
N ILE A 66 0.09 -5.19 -0.32
CA ILE A 66 -0.64 -5.46 0.94
C ILE A 66 0.27 -5.20 2.15
N GLU A 67 1.52 -5.66 2.10
CA GLU A 67 2.51 -5.40 3.14
C GLU A 67 2.79 -3.90 3.28
N ALA A 68 3.00 -3.19 2.17
CA ALA A 68 3.21 -1.74 2.17
C ALA A 68 2.03 -0.98 2.79
N ALA A 69 0.79 -1.34 2.45
CA ALA A 69 -0.40 -0.74 3.05
C ALA A 69 -0.48 -0.98 4.56
N THR A 70 -0.06 -2.16 5.02
CA THR A 70 -0.06 -2.51 6.44
C THR A 70 0.99 -1.69 7.20
N VAL A 71 2.21 -1.61 6.67
CA VAL A 71 3.31 -0.83 7.27
C VAL A 71 2.95 0.67 7.33
N LEU A 72 2.37 1.22 6.26
CA LEU A 72 1.96 2.63 6.21
C LEU A 72 0.85 2.97 7.22
N GLN A 73 -0.11 2.06 7.42
CA GLN A 73 -1.13 2.24 8.47
C GLN A 73 -0.48 2.30 9.85
N GLY A 74 0.52 1.43 10.11
CA GLY A 74 1.31 1.47 11.33
C GLY A 74 2.06 2.80 11.52
N SER A 75 2.64 3.35 10.44
CA SER A 75 3.30 4.67 10.48
C SER A 75 2.33 5.80 10.83
N ALA A 76 1.13 5.81 10.23
CA ALA A 76 0.10 6.80 10.55
C ALA A 76 -0.35 6.71 12.01
N GLN A 77 -0.50 5.49 12.53
CA GLN A 77 -0.85 5.25 13.93
C GLN A 77 0.26 5.74 14.87
N ALA A 78 1.52 5.44 14.57
CA ALA A 78 2.66 5.90 15.36
C ALA A 78 2.75 7.44 15.41
N ALA A 79 2.54 8.12 14.26
CA ALA A 79 2.50 9.57 14.20
C ALA A 79 1.38 10.15 15.09
N ARG A 80 0.17 9.59 15.02
CA ARG A 80 -0.97 10.00 15.87
C ARG A 80 -0.74 9.72 17.35
N GLN A 81 -0.12 8.59 17.69
CA GLN A 81 0.23 8.26 19.05
C GLN A 81 1.24 9.29 19.60
N TYR A 82 2.21 9.70 18.80
CA TYR A 82 3.17 10.71 19.21
C TYR A 82 2.51 12.09 19.42
N ILE A 83 1.56 12.50 18.57
CA ILE A 83 0.73 13.69 18.80
C ILE A 83 0.04 13.61 20.17
N SER A 84 -0.60 12.46 20.47
CA SER A 84 -1.29 12.26 21.75
C SER A 84 -0.36 12.34 22.97
N ILE A 85 0.91 11.97 22.82
CA ILE A 85 1.92 12.07 23.89
C ILE A 85 2.35 13.54 24.12
N LEU A 86 2.35 14.36 23.07
CA LEU A 86 2.72 15.78 23.14
C LEU A 86 1.64 16.66 23.81
N GLY A 87 0.48 16.09 24.17
CA GLY A 87 -0.67 16.80 24.75
C GLY A 87 -1.33 17.74 23.76
#